data_AF-A0A1C8V7Q5-F1
#
_entry.id   AF-A0A1C8V7Q5-F1
#
_cell.length_a   1.000
_cell.length_b   1.000
_cell.length_c   1.000
_cell.angle_alpha   90.00
_cell.angle_beta   90.00
_cell.angle_gamma   90.00
#
_symmetry.space_group_name_H-M   'P 1'
#
loop_
_entity.id
_entity.type
_entity.pdbx_description
1 polymer ?
#
loop_
_entity_poly.entity_id
_entity_poly.type
_entity_poly.pdbx_seq_one_letter_code
_entity_poly.pdbx_strand_id
1 'polypeptide(L)'
;VKFSKEMTVATDQVAPSRRDKEEELTAIQEKLLKKMGSNAYPFTFRFPDMSPCSVTLQPGEDDQGKPLGVEYFVKCWVGSNQDDKGHKRSTVQLAIKKLQYAPVSRSGNRLPSSLVSKGFTFSSGKINLEVTLDRDVYYHGEKLGANVTITNHSKKQVRNIKVYV
;
A
#
# COMPACT_ATOMS: atom_id res chain seq x y z
N VAL A 1 7.06 7.39 -24.09
CA VAL A 1 5.68 7.87 -23.80
C VAL A 1 5.58 8.13 -22.31
N LYS A 2 5.35 9.38 -21.88
CA LYS A 2 5.16 9.70 -20.45
C LYS A 2 3.68 9.53 -20.12
N PHE A 3 3.31 8.42 -19.50
CA PHE A 3 1.94 8.16 -19.08
C PHE A 3 1.75 8.66 -17.64
N SER A 4 0.79 9.55 -17.44
CA SER A 4 0.34 9.99 -16.12
C SER A 4 -1.17 10.15 -16.19
N LYS A 5 -1.88 9.55 -15.23
CA LYS A 5 -3.33 9.65 -15.11
C LYS A 5 -3.65 10.25 -13.74
N GLU A 6 -4.13 11.48 -13.76
CA GLU A 6 -4.68 12.15 -12.59
C GLU A 6 -6.16 11.80 -12.47
N MET A 7 -6.62 11.49 -11.26
CA MET A 7 -8.01 11.18 -10.98
C MET A 7 -8.42 11.81 -9.66
N THR A 8 -9.52 12.53 -9.67
CA THR A 8 -10.12 13.07 -8.46
C THR A 8 -10.89 11.97 -7.75
N VAL A 9 -10.46 11.63 -6.54
CA VAL A 9 -11.10 10.59 -5.71
C VAL A 9 -12.33 11.14 -5.01
N ALA A 10 -12.24 12.36 -4.50
CA ALA A 10 -13.33 13.07 -3.84
C ALA A 10 -13.09 14.58 -3.96
N THR A 11 -14.19 15.34 -3.97
CA THR A 11 -14.20 16.80 -3.94
C THR A 11 -15.25 17.24 -2.94
N ASP A 12 -14.92 18.24 -2.13
CA ASP A 12 -15.87 18.84 -1.20
C ASP A 12 -15.65 20.36 -1.15
N GLN A 13 -16.74 21.11 -0.93
CA GLN A 13 -16.69 22.56 -0.79
C GLN A 13 -16.49 22.92 0.69
N VAL A 14 -15.28 23.37 1.02
CA VAL A 14 -14.92 23.74 2.40
C VAL A 14 -15.48 25.10 2.82
N ALA A 15 -15.45 26.10 1.93
CA ALA A 15 -15.96 27.45 2.17
C ALA A 15 -16.59 28.04 0.90
N PRO A 16 -17.70 28.80 1.00
CA PRO A 16 -18.56 28.92 2.18
C PRO A 16 -19.14 27.55 2.56
N SER A 17 -19.24 27.28 3.86
CA SER A 17 -19.66 25.97 4.37
C SER A 17 -21.07 25.62 3.87
N ARG A 18 -21.18 24.51 3.14
CA ARG A 18 -22.46 23.90 2.77
C ARG A 18 -22.89 22.81 3.74
N ARG A 19 -22.11 22.56 4.80
CA ARG A 19 -22.35 21.47 5.74
C ARG A 19 -23.67 21.69 6.46
N ASP A 20 -24.56 20.72 6.33
CA ASP A 20 -25.60 20.50 7.32
C ASP A 20 -24.91 20.18 8.66
N LYS A 21 -25.47 20.67 9.76
CA LYS A 21 -24.89 20.68 11.11
C LYS A 21 -24.65 19.27 11.72
N GLU A 22 -24.77 18.20 10.94
CA GLU A 22 -24.84 16.81 11.38
C GLU A 22 -23.51 16.04 11.25
N GLU A 23 -22.48 16.56 10.58
CA GLU A 23 -21.17 15.89 10.58
C GLU A 23 -20.43 16.12 11.90
N GLU A 24 -20.30 15.06 12.70
CA GLU A 24 -19.51 15.07 13.92
C GLU A 24 -18.03 15.42 13.64
N LEU A 25 -17.53 16.40 14.38
CA LEU A 25 -16.15 16.81 14.31
C LEU A 25 -15.26 15.84 15.08
N THR A 26 -14.05 15.61 14.55
CA THR A 26 -13.01 14.91 15.31
C THR A 26 -12.47 15.79 16.43
N ALA A 27 -11.99 15.18 17.52
CA ALA A 27 -11.38 15.91 18.64
C ALA A 27 -10.21 16.83 18.22
N ILE A 28 -9.49 16.51 17.14
CA ILE A 28 -8.44 17.37 16.59
C ILE A 28 -9.02 18.58 15.84
N GLN A 29 -10.07 18.38 15.05
CA GLN A 29 -10.76 19.47 14.38
C GLN A 29 -11.34 20.47 15.39
N GLU A 30 -12.01 20.00 16.45
CA GLU A 30 -12.52 20.88 17.51
C GLU A 30 -11.43 21.76 18.15
N LYS A 31 -10.27 21.17 18.46
CA LYS A 31 -9.12 21.89 19.01
C LYS A 31 -8.56 22.90 18.01
N LEU A 32 -8.47 22.54 16.73
CA LEU A 32 -7.98 23.43 15.68
C LEU A 32 -8.94 24.58 15.43
N LEU A 33 -10.25 24.36 15.42
CA LEU A 33 -11.25 25.42 15.28
C LEU A 33 -11.16 26.43 16.42
N LYS A 34 -11.08 25.96 17.67
CA LYS A 34 -10.89 26.83 18.84
C LYS A 34 -9.60 27.64 18.76
N LYS A 35 -8.53 27.08 18.20
CA LYS A 35 -7.23 27.73 18.08
C LYS A 35 -7.12 28.72 16.90
N MET A 36 -7.72 28.38 15.76
CA MET A 36 -7.55 29.10 14.49
C MET A 36 -8.62 30.18 14.25
N GLY A 37 -9.70 30.19 15.04
CA GLY A 37 -10.70 31.26 15.04
C GLY A 37 -11.79 31.10 13.97
N SER A 38 -12.47 32.21 13.64
CA SER A 38 -13.70 32.22 12.83
C SER A 38 -13.52 31.81 11.35
N ASN A 39 -12.29 31.88 10.84
CA ASN A 39 -11.97 31.56 9.44
C ASN A 39 -11.39 30.15 9.28
N ALA A 40 -11.61 29.29 10.28
CA ALA A 40 -11.20 27.90 10.25
C ALA A 40 -12.38 27.02 9.81
N TYR A 41 -12.17 26.27 8.74
CA TYR A 41 -13.20 25.42 8.14
C TYR A 41 -12.71 23.96 8.13
N PRO A 42 -13.41 23.04 8.81
CA PRO A 42 -13.00 21.65 8.87
C PRO A 42 -13.37 20.93 7.57
N PHE A 43 -12.59 19.93 7.19
CA PHE A 43 -12.89 19.02 6.10
C PHE A 43 -12.47 17.59 6.47
N THR A 44 -13.15 16.60 5.90
CA THR A 44 -12.86 15.19 6.09
C THR A 44 -13.04 14.46 4.76
N PHE A 45 -12.05 13.68 4.34
CA PHE A 45 -12.17 12.77 3.20
C PHE A 45 -12.05 11.34 3.68
N ARG A 46 -12.89 10.45 3.14
CA ARG A 46 -12.78 9.00 3.33
C ARG A 46 -12.26 8.39 2.04
N PHE A 47 -11.23 7.56 2.15
CA PHE A 47 -10.74 6.78 1.02
C PHE A 47 -11.80 5.76 0.60
N PRO A 48 -12.07 5.57 -0.71
CA PRO A 48 -12.87 4.45 -1.18
C PRO A 48 -12.19 3.12 -0.86
N ASP A 49 -12.97 2.08 -0.60
CA ASP A 49 -12.43 0.75 -0.20
C ASP A 49 -11.44 0.18 -1.21
N MET A 50 -11.73 0.35 -2.51
CA MET A 50 -10.90 -0.16 -3.62
C MET A 50 -9.75 0.79 -4.03
N SER A 51 -9.47 1.83 -3.24
CA SER A 51 -8.35 2.72 -3.54
C SER A 51 -7.00 2.00 -3.35
N PRO A 52 -6.07 2.05 -4.32
CA PRO A 52 -4.74 1.44 -4.15
C PRO A 52 -3.94 2.11 -3.03
N CYS A 53 -2.97 1.40 -2.46
CA CYS A 53 -2.01 2.03 -1.53
C CYS A 53 -0.97 2.85 -2.30
N SER A 54 -0.30 3.76 -1.59
CA SER A 54 0.81 4.52 -2.17
C SER A 54 2.01 3.61 -2.39
N VAL A 55 2.38 3.40 -3.65
CA VAL A 55 3.51 2.57 -4.06
C VAL A 55 4.28 3.31 -5.14
N THR A 56 5.60 3.33 -4.99
CA THR A 56 6.51 3.94 -5.96
C THR A 56 7.57 2.91 -6.35
N LEU A 57 7.70 2.68 -7.66
CA LEU A 57 8.77 1.85 -8.20
C LEU A 57 10.08 2.61 -8.10
N GLN A 58 11.09 1.95 -7.56
CA GLN A 58 12.44 2.49 -7.51
C GLN A 58 13.02 2.46 -8.94
N PRO A 59 13.50 3.61 -9.46
CA PRO A 59 14.13 3.64 -10.77
C PRO A 59 15.43 2.81 -10.75
N GLY A 60 15.75 2.18 -11.88
CA GLY A 60 17.07 1.57 -12.08
C GLY A 60 18.16 2.63 -12.23
N GLU A 61 19.43 2.23 -12.17
CA GLU A 61 20.57 3.16 -12.26
C GLU A 61 20.57 3.99 -13.56
N ASP A 62 20.10 3.40 -14.66
CA ASP A 62 19.99 4.06 -15.97
C ASP A 62 18.65 4.77 -16.21
N ASP A 63 17.71 4.71 -15.25
CA ASP A 63 16.38 5.30 -15.39
C ASP A 63 16.34 6.73 -14.85
N GLN A 64 16.50 7.70 -15.74
CA GLN A 64 16.38 9.14 -15.48
C GLN A 64 14.91 9.63 -15.52
N GLY A 65 13.95 8.70 -15.58
CA GLY A 65 12.52 8.98 -15.65
C GLY A 65 11.95 9.55 -14.35
N LYS A 66 10.70 10.06 -14.43
CA LYS A 66 9.93 10.33 -13.22
C LYS A 66 9.57 8.99 -12.55
N PRO A 67 9.58 8.90 -11.21
CA PRO A 67 9.22 7.68 -10.52
C PRO A 67 7.80 7.24 -10.91
N LEU A 68 7.64 5.94 -11.16
CA LEU A 68 6.37 5.35 -11.53
C LEU A 68 5.66 4.89 -10.26
N GLY A 69 4.44 5.37 -10.03
CA GLY A 69 3.74 5.02 -8.81
C GLY A 69 2.36 5.63 -8.65
N VAL A 70 1.74 5.26 -7.54
CA VAL A 70 0.48 5.82 -7.07
C VAL A 70 0.79 6.80 -5.93
N GLU A 71 0.47 8.07 -6.15
CA GLU A 71 0.62 9.13 -5.15
C GLU A 71 -0.74 9.79 -4.89
N TYR A 72 -0.97 10.18 -3.64
CA TYR A 72 -2.17 10.89 -3.25
C TYR A 72 -1.83 12.32 -2.87
N PHE A 73 -2.69 13.24 -3.29
CA PHE A 73 -2.56 14.64 -2.98
C PHE A 73 -3.88 15.17 -2.41
N VAL A 74 -3.79 15.92 -1.33
CA VAL A 74 -4.87 16.80 -0.88
C VAL A 74 -4.62 18.16 -1.51
N LYS A 75 -5.54 18.61 -2.35
CA LYS A 75 -5.46 19.89 -3.04
C LYS A 75 -6.60 20.78 -2.59
N CYS A 76 -6.28 22.01 -2.21
CA CYS A 76 -7.26 23.04 -1.86
C CYS A 76 -7.00 24.26 -2.74
N TRP A 77 -8.07 24.84 -3.29
CA TRP A 77 -7.97 26.07 -4.08
C TRP A 77 -9.20 26.95 -3.88
N VAL A 78 -9.02 28.24 -4.17
CA VAL A 78 -10.12 29.20 -4.27
C VAL A 78 -10.54 29.30 -5.73
N GLY A 79 -11.82 29.11 -5.99
CA GLY A 79 -12.44 29.24 -7.32
C GLY A 79 -13.80 29.93 -7.22
N SER A 80 -14.25 30.49 -8.35
CA SER A 80 -15.53 31.22 -8.41
C SER A 80 -16.74 30.27 -8.55
N ASN A 81 -16.52 29.06 -9.06
CA ASN A 81 -17.52 28.00 -9.22
C ASN A 81 -16.87 26.62 -9.11
N GLN A 82 -17.68 25.55 -9.10
CA GLN A 82 -17.19 24.17 -8.91
C GLN A 82 -16.37 23.63 -10.09
N ASP A 83 -16.61 24.18 -11.28
CA ASP A 83 -15.91 23.80 -12.51
C ASP A 83 -14.55 24.53 -12.66
N ASP A 84 -14.25 25.49 -11.78
CA ASP A 84 -13.01 26.24 -11.78
C ASP A 84 -11.84 25.34 -11.34
N LYS A 85 -10.85 25.20 -12.23
CA LYS A 85 -9.64 24.41 -11.99
C LYS A 85 -8.66 25.06 -11.00
N GLY A 86 -8.98 26.28 -10.54
CA GLY A 86 -8.18 27.04 -9.59
C GLY A 86 -6.91 27.61 -10.21
N HIS A 87 -6.45 28.75 -9.69
CA HIS A 87 -5.19 29.34 -10.12
C HIS A 87 -4.03 28.82 -9.26
N LYS A 88 -2.84 28.62 -9.85
CA LYS A 88 -1.64 28.15 -9.11
C LYS A 88 -1.35 29.00 -7.86
N ARG A 89 -1.56 30.32 -7.96
CA ARG A 89 -1.39 31.29 -6.86
C ARG A 89 -2.33 31.07 -5.66
N SER A 90 -3.49 30.46 -5.88
CA SER A 90 -4.52 30.22 -4.87
C SER A 90 -4.68 28.74 -4.57
N THR A 91 -3.71 27.92 -4.96
CA THR A 91 -3.73 26.46 -4.79
C THR A 91 -2.67 26.05 -3.77
N VAL A 92 -3.08 25.26 -2.79
CA VAL A 92 -2.18 24.57 -1.86
C VAL A 92 -2.35 23.07 -2.08
N GLN A 93 -1.23 22.35 -2.17
CA GLN A 93 -1.20 20.91 -2.40
C GLN A 93 -0.30 20.25 -1.36
N LEU A 94 -0.81 19.19 -0.74
CA LEU A 94 -0.10 18.39 0.24
C LEU A 94 -0.05 16.94 -0.25
N ALA A 95 1.14 16.37 -0.39
CA ALA A 95 1.32 14.95 -0.67
C ALA A 95 1.01 14.14 0.60
N ILE A 96 0.21 13.08 0.44
CA ILE A 96 -0.13 12.13 1.51
C ILE A 96 0.13 10.70 1.04
N LYS A 97 0.31 9.78 1.99
CA LYS A 97 0.50 8.36 1.70
C LYS A 97 -0.61 7.53 2.31
N LYS A 98 -1.17 6.61 1.51
CA LYS A 98 -2.03 5.53 2.00
C LYS A 98 -1.16 4.30 2.24
N LEU A 99 -1.03 3.87 3.50
CA LEU A 99 -0.26 2.70 3.90
C LEU A 99 -1.22 1.55 4.29
N GLN A 100 -0.89 0.33 3.88
CA GLN A 100 -1.60 -0.86 4.31
C GLN A 100 -0.93 -1.42 5.57
N TYR A 101 -1.72 -1.62 6.62
CA TYR A 101 -1.29 -2.39 7.78
C TYR A 101 -1.80 -3.82 7.68
N ALA A 102 -1.02 -4.75 8.22
CA ALA A 102 -1.47 -6.14 8.35
C ALA A 102 -2.74 -6.21 9.21
N PRO A 103 -3.73 -7.04 8.83
CA PRO A 103 -4.90 -7.26 9.67
C PRO A 103 -4.49 -7.93 10.99
N VAL A 104 -5.19 -7.57 12.07
CA VAL A 104 -4.97 -8.14 13.42
C VAL A 104 -5.50 -9.59 13.52
N SER A 105 -6.30 -10.02 12.54
CA SER A 105 -6.90 -11.36 12.54
C SER A 105 -5.85 -12.46 12.42
N ARG A 106 -6.02 -13.46 13.27
CA ARG A 106 -5.07 -14.55 13.52
C ARG A 106 -4.73 -15.24 12.21
N SER A 107 -3.43 -15.34 11.96
CA SER A 107 -2.83 -16.43 11.21
C SER A 107 -3.69 -17.67 11.35
N GLY A 108 -4.21 -18.19 10.23
CA GLY A 108 -4.91 -19.46 10.26
C GLY A 108 -4.05 -20.47 11.02
N ASN A 109 -4.66 -21.45 11.70
CA ASN A 109 -3.93 -22.47 12.48
C ASN A 109 -2.87 -23.26 11.67
N ARG A 110 -2.73 -22.97 10.37
CA ARG A 110 -1.79 -23.56 9.46
C ARG A 110 -0.76 -22.53 9.00
N LEU A 111 0.50 -22.84 9.26
CA LEU A 111 1.65 -22.13 8.72
C LEU A 111 1.68 -22.21 7.19
N PRO A 112 2.15 -21.17 6.48
CA PRO A 112 2.32 -21.22 5.04
C PRO A 112 3.29 -22.35 4.69
N SER A 113 2.80 -23.36 3.97
CA SER A 113 3.61 -24.49 3.55
C SER A 113 3.42 -24.83 2.07
N SER A 114 4.51 -25.22 1.41
CA SER A 114 4.52 -25.67 0.02
C SER A 114 5.33 -26.95 -0.10
N LEU A 115 4.77 -27.95 -0.79
CA LEU A 115 5.40 -29.23 -1.04
C LEU A 115 5.51 -29.45 -2.55
N VAL A 116 6.72 -29.69 -3.03
CA VAL A 116 7.02 -29.97 -4.43
C VAL A 116 7.72 -31.32 -4.54
N SER A 117 7.27 -32.15 -5.48
CA SER A 117 7.86 -33.47 -5.75
C SER A 117 8.36 -33.51 -7.19
N LYS A 118 9.67 -33.71 -7.38
CA LYS A 118 10.30 -33.79 -8.71
C LYS A 118 10.88 -35.19 -8.97
N GLY A 119 10.37 -35.83 -10.02
CA GLY A 119 10.99 -37.03 -10.60
C GLY A 119 12.11 -36.66 -11.57
N PHE A 120 13.00 -37.61 -11.85
CA PHE A 120 14.06 -37.46 -12.84
C PHE A 120 14.00 -38.59 -13.85
N THR A 121 14.22 -38.27 -15.13
CA THR A 121 14.36 -39.26 -16.19
C THR A 121 15.45 -40.28 -15.82
N PHE A 122 15.16 -41.56 -16.03
CA PHE A 122 16.05 -42.69 -15.69
C PHE A 122 16.38 -42.85 -14.19
N SER A 123 15.60 -42.25 -13.29
CA SER A 123 15.66 -42.49 -11.84
C SER A 123 14.34 -43.12 -11.37
N SER A 124 14.41 -44.23 -10.65
CA SER A 124 13.23 -44.92 -10.09
C SER A 124 12.63 -44.21 -8.86
N GLY A 125 13.14 -43.03 -8.48
CA GLY A 125 12.65 -42.26 -7.36
C GLY A 125 12.73 -40.75 -7.55
N LYS A 126 12.13 -40.02 -6.61
CA LYS A 126 11.84 -38.58 -6.67
C LYS A 126 12.47 -37.83 -5.50
N ILE A 127 12.61 -36.52 -5.65
CA ILE A 127 12.97 -35.61 -4.56
C ILE A 127 11.72 -34.84 -4.16
N ASN A 128 11.35 -34.92 -2.88
CA ASN A 128 10.33 -34.07 -2.29
C ASN A 128 11.03 -32.92 -1.55
N LEU A 129 10.56 -31.70 -1.77
CA LEU A 129 10.97 -30.48 -1.11
C LEU A 129 9.74 -29.87 -0.44
N GLU A 130 9.79 -29.73 0.87
CA GLU A 130 8.79 -29.03 1.66
C GLU A 130 9.41 -27.77 2.27
N VAL A 131 8.71 -26.65 2.16
CA VAL A 131 9.08 -25.38 2.79
C VAL A 131 7.91 -24.89 3.61
N THR A 132 8.15 -24.58 4.88
CA THR A 132 7.17 -24.03 5.81
C THR A 132 7.70 -22.76 6.46
N LEU A 133 6.94 -21.66 6.39
CA LEU A 133 7.26 -20.39 7.04
C LEU A 133 6.77 -20.38 8.48
N ASP A 134 7.42 -19.62 9.35
CA ASP A 134 7.02 -19.48 10.76
C ASP A 134 5.81 -18.55 10.95
N ARG A 135 5.55 -17.66 9.98
CA ARG A 135 4.40 -16.74 9.96
C ARG A 135 3.90 -16.55 8.53
N ASP A 136 2.65 -16.12 8.40
CA ASP A 136 2.01 -15.73 7.15
C ASP A 136 2.18 -14.24 6.81
N VAL A 137 2.42 -13.41 7.82
CA VAL A 137 2.61 -11.97 7.66
C VAL A 137 3.86 -11.52 8.42
N TYR A 138 4.66 -10.68 7.77
CA TYR A 138 5.85 -10.05 8.33
C TYR A 138 5.78 -8.54 8.16
N TYR A 139 6.24 -7.80 9.16
CA TYR A 139 6.49 -6.37 9.03
C TYR A 139 7.89 -6.11 8.48
N HIS A 140 8.08 -4.92 7.91
CA HIS A 140 9.38 -4.48 7.43
C HIS A 140 10.44 -4.54 8.53
N GLY A 141 11.56 -5.21 8.25
CA GLY A 141 12.66 -5.40 9.18
C GLY A 141 12.55 -6.62 10.09
N GLU A 142 11.42 -7.34 10.09
CA GLU A 142 11.33 -8.61 10.80
C GLU A 142 12.15 -9.71 10.10
N LYS A 143 12.71 -10.62 10.90
CA LYS A 143 13.42 -11.80 10.38
C LYS A 143 12.40 -12.85 9.95
N LEU A 144 12.63 -13.42 8.77
CA LEU A 144 11.82 -14.51 8.22
C LEU A 144 12.39 -15.86 8.67
N GLY A 145 11.55 -16.70 9.29
CA GLY A 145 11.86 -18.08 9.61
C GLY A 145 11.32 -19.04 8.56
N ALA A 146 12.17 -19.90 8.01
CA ALA A 146 11.78 -20.94 7.05
C ALA A 146 12.35 -22.30 7.44
N ASN A 147 11.48 -23.31 7.55
CA ASN A 147 11.85 -24.71 7.68
C ASN A 147 11.87 -25.35 6.29
N VAL A 148 12.99 -25.96 5.92
CA VAL A 148 13.17 -26.64 4.63
C VAL A 148 13.44 -28.12 4.88
N THR A 149 12.54 -28.99 4.42
CA THR A 149 12.66 -30.44 4.52
C THR A 149 12.85 -31.06 3.14
N ILE A 150 13.90 -31.85 2.96
CA ILE A 150 14.23 -32.51 1.69
C ILE A 150 14.23 -34.01 1.89
N THR A 151 13.33 -34.71 1.20
CA THR A 151 13.27 -36.17 1.19
C THR A 151 13.68 -36.67 -0.19
N ASN A 152 14.90 -37.20 -0.28
CA ASN A 152 15.47 -37.69 -1.55
C ASN A 152 15.37 -39.22 -1.64
N HIS A 153 14.43 -39.71 -2.44
CA HIS A 153 14.34 -41.11 -2.82
C HIS A 153 14.91 -41.38 -4.23
N SER A 154 15.52 -40.37 -4.86
CA SER A 154 16.12 -40.50 -6.19
C SER A 154 17.58 -40.97 -6.11
N LYS A 155 18.17 -41.31 -7.26
CA LYS A 155 19.62 -41.57 -7.39
C LYS A 155 20.45 -40.30 -7.64
N LYS A 156 19.83 -39.10 -7.63
CA LYS A 156 20.49 -37.82 -7.87
C LYS A 156 20.95 -37.19 -6.55
N GLN A 157 22.06 -36.45 -6.58
CA GLN A 157 22.61 -35.75 -5.42
C GLN A 157 22.15 -34.28 -5.38
N VAL A 158 21.79 -33.78 -4.19
CA VAL A 158 21.56 -32.35 -3.94
C VAL A 158 22.92 -31.70 -3.66
N ARG A 159 23.35 -30.78 -4.53
CA ARG A 159 24.66 -30.11 -4.40
C ARG A 159 24.60 -28.77 -3.68
N ASN A 160 23.53 -28.01 -3.86
CA ASN A 160 23.39 -26.67 -3.29
C ASN A 160 21.90 -26.37 -3.03
N ILE A 161 21.64 -25.61 -1.98
CA ILE A 161 20.32 -25.10 -1.61
C ILE A 161 20.45 -23.57 -1.58
N LYS A 162 19.67 -22.89 -2.42
CA LYS A 162 19.63 -21.43 -2.46
C LYS A 162 18.24 -20.97 -2.06
N VAL A 163 18.19 -19.95 -1.21
CA VAL A 163 16.94 -19.35 -0.70
C VAL A 163 16.93 -17.89 -1.11
N TYR A 164 15.79 -17.42 -1.61
CA TYR A 164 15.56 -16.06 -2.08
C TYR A 164 14.22 -15.57 -1.53
N VAL A 165 14.12 -14.27 -1.28
CA VAL A 165 12.90 -13.54 -0.93
C VAL A 165 12.53 -12.64 -2.09
#